data_AF-T0IAH1-F1
#
_entry.id   AF-T0IAH1-F1
#
_cell.length_a   1.000
_cell.length_b   1.000
_cell.length_c   1.000
_cell.angle_alpha   90.00
_cell.angle_beta   90.00
_cell.angle_gamma   90.00
#
_symmetry.space_group_name_H-M   'P 1'
#
loop_
_entity.id
_entity.type
_entity.pdbx_description
1 polymer ?
#
loop_
_entity_poly.entity_id
_entity_poly.type
_entity_poly.pdbx_seq_one_letter_code
_entity_poly.pdbx_strand_id
1 'polypeptide(L)'
;MRPPVRLAALMELGVTFIFTHDSIGVGEDGPTHQPIEQLTMLRATPGLDMIRPCDANEVAWAWRAALSKNNRPTALVFSRQAIPTLDRGKYAGAEGLLKGAYVLAGDDKPEIILIGTGSEVGLVVSAYERLTEAGVKARVVSMPSWYLFELQDQAYKDSVLTPGVEARLAVEMGGEIGWDRYIGAKGKIITMSTFGASAPAAKLQDKFGFTVDNVVKVARELIGKA
;
A
#
# COMPACT_ATOMS: atom_id res chain seq x y z
N MET A 1 15.91 -0.65 -16.32
CA MET A 1 16.71 -0.64 -15.07
C MET A 1 16.64 -1.93 -14.23
N ARG A 2 15.95 -3.01 -14.64
CA ARG A 2 15.80 -4.22 -13.81
C ARG A 2 17.11 -4.94 -13.45
N PRO A 3 18.04 -5.23 -14.39
CA PRO A 3 19.29 -5.91 -14.03
C PRO A 3 20.19 -5.11 -13.06
N PRO A 4 20.39 -3.78 -13.23
CA PRO A 4 21.13 -2.99 -12.25
C PRO A 4 20.52 -2.97 -10.85
N VAL A 5 19.19 -2.88 -10.71
CA VAL A 5 18.51 -2.93 -9.40
C VAL A 5 18.79 -4.26 -8.70
N ARG A 6 18.67 -5.38 -9.43
CA ARG A 6 19.02 -6.70 -8.90
C ARG A 6 20.49 -6.81 -8.52
N LEU A 7 21.39 -6.26 -9.33
CA LEU A 7 22.82 -6.32 -9.08
C LEU A 7 23.20 -5.52 -7.81
N ALA A 8 22.60 -4.34 -7.61
CA ALA A 8 22.78 -3.57 -6.37
C ALA A 8 22.32 -4.36 -5.13
N ALA A 9 21.23 -5.11 -5.24
CA ALA A 9 20.74 -5.95 -4.14
C ALA A 9 21.66 -7.14 -3.88
N LEU A 10 22.14 -7.81 -4.95
CA LEU A 10 23.09 -8.92 -4.86
C LEU A 10 24.43 -8.49 -4.24
N MET A 11 24.89 -7.29 -4.56
CA MET A 11 26.16 -6.73 -4.08
C MET A 11 26.02 -5.99 -2.73
N GLU A 12 24.83 -5.99 -2.13
CA GLU A 12 24.55 -5.32 -0.86
C GLU A 12 24.95 -3.83 -0.87
N LEU A 13 24.65 -3.12 -1.96
CA LEU A 13 24.98 -1.71 -2.11
C LEU A 13 23.84 -0.81 -1.63
N GLY A 14 24.14 0.21 -0.84
CA GLY A 14 23.22 1.27 -0.39
C GLY A 14 22.72 2.22 -1.49
N VAL A 15 22.28 1.70 -2.63
CA VAL A 15 21.78 2.51 -3.75
C VAL A 15 20.32 2.88 -3.51
N THR A 16 19.99 4.17 -3.59
CA THR A 16 18.59 4.63 -3.57
C THR A 16 18.10 4.87 -4.99
N PHE A 17 17.12 4.08 -5.43
CA PHE A 17 16.43 4.24 -6.71
C PHE A 17 15.14 5.03 -6.48
N ILE A 18 14.94 6.09 -7.27
CA ILE A 18 13.73 6.92 -7.23
C ILE A 18 12.89 6.62 -8.47
N PHE A 19 11.68 6.12 -8.27
CA PHE A 19 10.70 5.87 -9.32
C PHE A 19 9.46 6.73 -9.06
N THR A 20 9.15 7.65 -9.97
CA THR A 20 7.92 8.45 -9.91
C THR A 20 6.88 7.89 -10.89
N HIS A 21 5.66 8.45 -10.88
CA HIS A 21 4.58 8.03 -11.79
C HIS A 21 4.23 6.55 -11.62
N ASP A 22 3.92 6.18 -10.38
CA ASP A 22 3.89 4.80 -9.88
C ASP A 22 2.69 3.93 -10.24
N SER A 23 1.68 4.46 -10.93
CA SER A 23 0.38 3.80 -11.11
C SER A 23 -0.38 4.36 -12.32
N ILE A 24 -1.63 3.91 -12.52
CA ILE A 24 -2.58 4.55 -13.45
C ILE A 24 -2.83 6.04 -13.14
N GLY A 25 -2.41 6.54 -11.97
CA GLY A 25 -2.44 7.96 -11.60
C GLY A 25 -1.65 8.87 -12.54
N VAL A 26 -0.75 8.34 -13.38
CA VAL A 26 -0.13 9.11 -14.47
C VAL A 26 -1.14 9.56 -15.52
N GLY A 27 -2.28 8.89 -15.69
CA GLY A 27 -3.35 9.36 -16.57
C GLY A 27 -3.03 9.23 -18.06
N GLU A 28 -3.03 10.36 -18.77
CA GLU A 28 -3.12 10.43 -20.23
C GLU A 28 -1.96 9.79 -20.99
N ASP A 29 -0.78 9.64 -20.38
CA ASP A 29 0.37 8.96 -21.01
C ASP A 29 0.07 7.48 -21.33
N GLY A 30 -0.94 6.90 -20.67
CA GLY A 30 -1.56 5.65 -21.07
C GLY A 30 -0.77 4.38 -20.70
N PRO A 31 -1.21 3.23 -21.21
CA PRO A 31 -0.81 1.91 -20.69
C PRO A 31 0.67 1.56 -20.89
N THR A 32 1.38 2.28 -21.76
CA THR A 32 2.84 2.09 -21.94
C THR A 32 3.66 2.70 -20.80
N HIS A 33 3.08 3.65 -20.04
CA HIS A 33 3.74 4.36 -18.94
C HIS A 33 3.16 4.00 -17.57
N GLN A 34 1.98 3.41 -17.52
CA GLN A 34 1.25 3.09 -16.29
C GLN A 34 1.77 1.78 -15.68
N PRO A 35 2.45 1.81 -14.52
CA PRO A 35 2.90 0.60 -13.86
C PRO A 35 1.72 -0.24 -13.35
N ILE A 36 1.83 -1.55 -13.49
CA ILE A 36 0.89 -2.56 -12.97
C ILE A 36 1.68 -3.57 -12.15
N GLU A 37 2.55 -4.35 -12.78
CA GLU A 37 3.27 -5.47 -12.18
C GLU A 37 4.66 -5.10 -11.62
N GLN A 38 5.10 -3.85 -11.82
CA GLN A 38 6.43 -3.38 -11.43
C GLN A 38 6.62 -3.39 -9.91
N LEU A 39 5.58 -3.06 -9.12
CA LEU A 39 5.66 -3.12 -7.66
C LEU A 39 5.92 -4.56 -7.18
N THR A 40 5.21 -5.54 -7.73
CA THR A 40 5.42 -6.97 -7.45
C THR A 40 6.83 -7.39 -7.84
N MET A 41 7.32 -6.98 -9.02
CA MET A 41 8.69 -7.32 -9.47
C MET A 41 9.77 -6.76 -8.53
N LEU A 42 9.58 -5.54 -8.01
CA LEU A 42 10.48 -4.95 -7.02
C LEU A 42 10.41 -5.72 -5.69
N ARG A 43 9.20 -5.97 -5.17
CA ARG A 43 8.97 -6.75 -3.94
C ARG A 43 9.57 -8.17 -4.00
N ALA A 44 9.55 -8.78 -5.18
CA ALA A 44 10.10 -10.11 -5.41
C ALA A 44 11.63 -10.15 -5.49
N THR A 45 12.31 -9.00 -5.54
CA THR A 45 13.78 -8.94 -5.60
C THR A 45 14.37 -9.12 -4.20
N PRO A 46 15.11 -10.21 -3.91
CA PRO A 46 15.70 -10.42 -2.59
C PRO A 46 16.67 -9.31 -2.24
N GLY A 47 16.60 -8.82 -0.99
CA GLY A 47 17.48 -7.75 -0.50
C GLY A 47 17.13 -6.36 -1.02
N LEU A 48 16.04 -6.15 -1.75
CA LEU A 48 15.55 -4.82 -2.11
C LEU A 48 14.45 -4.36 -1.15
N ASP A 49 14.61 -3.19 -0.54
CA ASP A 49 13.55 -2.53 0.22
C ASP A 49 12.74 -1.62 -0.70
N MET A 50 11.53 -2.02 -1.05
CA MET A 50 10.62 -1.18 -1.83
C MET A 50 9.67 -0.45 -0.88
N ILE A 51 9.68 0.88 -0.96
CA ILE A 51 8.90 1.76 -0.09
C ILE A 51 7.98 2.63 -0.95
N ARG A 52 6.67 2.51 -0.72
CA ARG A 52 5.63 3.31 -1.37
C ARG A 52 4.85 4.15 -0.35
N PRO A 53 5.36 5.34 0.01
CA PRO A 53 4.79 6.17 1.07
C PRO A 53 3.44 6.79 0.66
N CYS A 54 2.53 6.93 1.62
CA CYS A 54 1.18 7.41 1.36
C CYS A 54 0.95 8.92 1.45
N ASP A 55 1.86 9.66 2.07
CA ASP A 55 1.77 11.11 2.17
C ASP A 55 3.15 11.75 2.37
N ALA A 56 3.18 13.09 2.47
CA ALA A 56 4.42 13.84 2.69
C ALA A 56 5.17 13.44 3.97
N ASN A 57 4.46 13.03 5.04
CA ASN A 57 5.09 12.60 6.28
C ASN A 57 5.81 11.26 6.09
N GLU A 58 5.14 10.28 5.47
CA GLU A 58 5.78 9.00 5.13
C GLU A 58 6.93 9.18 4.14
N VAL A 59 6.89 10.14 3.22
CA VAL A 59 8.05 10.44 2.35
C VAL A 59 9.28 10.79 3.18
N ALA A 60 9.15 11.61 4.23
CA ALA A 60 10.27 11.95 5.10
C ALA A 60 10.84 10.71 5.82
N TRP A 61 9.98 9.83 6.31
CA TRP A 61 10.40 8.58 6.95
C TRP A 61 10.96 7.55 5.96
N ALA A 62 10.47 7.51 4.72
CA ALA A 62 10.99 6.67 3.65
C ALA A 62 12.43 7.05 3.31
N TRP A 63 12.72 8.36 3.19
CA TRP A 63 14.08 8.85 3.05
C TRP A 63 14.96 8.51 4.24
N ARG A 64 14.43 8.64 5.47
CA ARG A 64 15.15 8.21 6.67
C ARG A 64 15.49 6.72 6.62
N ALA A 65 14.56 5.87 6.20
CA ALA A 65 14.79 4.43 6.06
C ALA A 65 15.88 4.14 5.02
N ALA A 66 15.80 4.76 3.84
CA ALA A 66 16.75 4.61 2.75
C ALA A 66 18.19 5.00 3.15
N LEU A 67 18.33 6.10 3.89
CA LEU A 67 19.63 6.63 4.32
C LEU A 67 20.20 5.92 5.57
N SER A 68 19.39 5.15 6.29
CA SER A 68 19.83 4.49 7.53
C SER A 68 20.61 3.19 7.30
N LYS A 69 20.63 2.67 6.07
CA LYS A 69 21.27 1.38 5.73
C LYS A 69 22.12 1.54 4.47
N ASN A 70 23.43 1.41 4.62
CA ASN A 70 24.38 1.54 3.50
C ASN A 70 24.69 0.21 2.79
N ASN A 71 24.14 -0.91 3.29
CA ASN A 71 24.41 -2.25 2.80
C ASN A 71 23.20 -2.87 2.07
N ARG A 72 22.26 -2.05 1.62
CA ARG A 72 21.03 -2.53 0.98
C ARG A 72 20.42 -1.48 0.07
N PRO A 73 19.99 -1.81 -1.16
CA PRO A 73 19.31 -0.84 -2.00
C PRO A 73 17.89 -0.59 -1.52
N THR A 74 17.41 0.63 -1.77
CA THR A 74 16.03 1.03 -1.54
C THR A 74 15.41 1.54 -2.83
N ALA A 75 14.19 1.12 -3.14
CA ALA A 75 13.37 1.69 -4.21
C ALA A 75 12.26 2.55 -3.59
N LEU A 76 12.40 3.87 -3.73
CA LEU A 76 11.37 4.83 -3.34
C LEU A 76 10.41 5.04 -4.51
N VAL A 77 9.12 4.79 -4.27
CA VAL A 77 8.07 4.80 -5.31
C VAL A 77 7.06 5.91 -5.03
N PHE A 78 6.92 6.85 -5.96
CA PHE A 78 6.17 8.09 -5.77
C PHE A 78 5.08 8.30 -6.83
N SER A 79 3.97 8.89 -6.43
CA SER A 79 2.89 9.27 -7.33
C SER A 79 3.28 10.42 -8.26
N ARG A 80 2.53 10.57 -9.36
CA ARG A 80 2.50 11.82 -10.15
C ARG A 80 1.56 12.83 -9.51
N GLN A 81 0.37 12.35 -9.18
CA GLN A 81 -0.74 13.12 -8.65
C GLN A 81 -0.47 13.57 -7.20
N ALA A 82 -1.07 14.69 -6.84
CA ALA A 82 -1.11 15.13 -5.45
C ALA A 82 -1.88 14.12 -4.60
N ILE A 83 -1.33 13.81 -3.42
CA ILE A 83 -1.99 12.98 -2.41
C ILE A 83 -2.15 13.86 -1.15
N PRO A 84 -3.31 13.82 -0.48
CA PRO A 84 -3.52 14.56 0.77
C PRO A 84 -2.50 14.18 1.84
N THR A 85 -2.08 15.16 2.63
CA THR A 85 -1.31 14.88 3.86
C THR A 85 -2.25 14.49 4.97
N LEU A 86 -1.99 13.37 5.63
CA LEU A 86 -2.85 12.86 6.69
C LEU A 86 -2.65 13.66 7.98
N ASP A 87 -3.74 13.98 8.66
CA ASP A 87 -3.71 14.64 9.98
C ASP A 87 -3.19 13.66 11.04
N ARG A 88 -1.94 13.86 11.47
CA ARG A 88 -1.27 13.02 12.47
C ARG A 88 -1.72 13.31 13.92
N GLY A 89 -2.62 14.28 14.12
CA GLY A 89 -3.38 14.42 15.37
C GLY A 89 -4.57 13.46 15.45
N LYS A 90 -5.08 13.00 14.30
CA LYS A 90 -6.19 12.06 14.18
C LYS A 90 -5.74 10.62 13.88
N TYR A 91 -4.71 10.46 13.05
CA TYR A 91 -4.17 9.17 12.63
C TYR A 91 -2.77 8.94 13.20
N ALA A 92 -2.35 7.67 13.29
CA ALA A 92 -1.04 7.32 13.82
C ALA A 92 0.12 8.00 13.08
N GLY A 93 1.22 8.22 13.79
CA GLY A 93 2.41 8.87 13.27
C GLY A 93 3.10 8.10 12.13
N ALA A 94 3.77 8.82 11.24
CA ALA A 94 4.42 8.26 10.06
C ALA A 94 5.70 7.45 10.38
N GLU A 95 6.21 7.50 11.61
CA GLU A 95 7.30 6.65 12.09
C GLU A 95 6.99 5.15 11.97
N GLY A 96 5.71 4.79 11.91
CA GLY A 96 5.25 3.43 11.62
C GLY A 96 5.77 2.87 10.30
N LEU A 97 6.18 3.73 9.34
CA LEU A 97 6.83 3.30 8.11
C LEU A 97 8.10 2.48 8.36
N LEU A 98 8.86 2.78 9.42
CA LEU A 98 10.07 2.01 9.76
C LEU A 98 9.77 0.57 10.19
N LYS A 99 8.49 0.27 10.47
CA LYS A 99 7.98 -1.07 10.73
C LYS A 99 7.38 -1.74 9.50
N GLY A 100 7.36 -1.05 8.35
CA GLY A 100 6.89 -1.54 7.06
C GLY A 100 5.39 -1.61 6.88
N ALA A 101 4.66 -2.07 7.91
CA ALA A 101 3.22 -1.93 8.03
C ALA A 101 2.85 -1.55 9.46
N TYR A 102 1.84 -0.69 9.61
CA TYR A 102 1.39 -0.22 10.92
C TYR A 102 -0.10 0.12 10.90
N VAL A 103 -0.72 0.03 12.08
CA VAL A 103 -2.11 0.47 12.27
C VAL A 103 -2.15 1.99 12.20
N LEU A 104 -2.79 2.52 11.15
CA LEU A 104 -2.96 3.96 10.95
C LEU A 104 -4.16 4.49 11.73
N ALA A 105 -5.23 3.69 11.81
CA ALA A 105 -6.48 4.03 12.50
C ALA A 105 -7.27 2.76 12.84
N GLY A 106 -8.18 2.85 13.80
CA GLY A 106 -9.25 1.86 14.00
C GLY A 106 -9.24 1.12 15.33
N ASP A 107 -10.06 0.09 15.39
CA ASP A 107 -10.36 -0.66 16.61
C ASP A 107 -9.27 -1.72 16.93
N ASP A 108 -9.13 -2.07 18.21
CA ASP A 108 -8.26 -3.16 18.68
C ASP A 108 -8.80 -4.54 18.30
N LYS A 109 -10.13 -4.66 18.16
CA LYS A 109 -10.85 -5.88 17.76
C LYS A 109 -11.70 -5.58 16.51
N PRO A 110 -11.06 -5.36 15.35
CA PRO A 110 -11.77 -5.01 14.14
C PRO A 110 -12.54 -6.22 13.59
N GLU A 111 -13.71 -5.95 13.01
CA GLU A 111 -14.43 -6.87 12.14
C GLU A 111 -13.77 -6.97 10.77
N ILE A 112 -13.08 -5.90 10.32
CA ILE A 112 -12.38 -5.86 9.04
C ILE A 112 -11.08 -5.05 9.10
N ILE A 113 -10.05 -5.53 8.41
CA ILE A 113 -8.79 -4.79 8.20
C ILE A 113 -8.70 -4.34 6.75
N LEU A 114 -8.63 -3.02 6.55
CA LEU A 114 -8.37 -2.39 5.26
C LEU A 114 -6.88 -2.07 5.15
N ILE A 115 -6.23 -2.54 4.09
CA ILE A 115 -4.79 -2.39 3.88
C ILE A 115 -4.58 -1.54 2.63
N GLY A 116 -3.80 -0.47 2.74
CA GLY A 116 -3.46 0.39 1.62
C GLY A 116 -1.97 0.67 1.53
N THR A 117 -1.51 1.07 0.36
CA THR A 117 -0.16 1.60 0.12
C THR A 117 -0.25 2.86 -0.72
N GLY A 118 0.77 3.73 -0.66
CA GLY A 118 0.85 4.89 -1.53
C GLY A 118 -0.42 5.74 -1.58
N SER A 119 -0.81 6.13 -2.79
CA SER A 119 -1.99 6.96 -3.06
C SER A 119 -3.32 6.34 -2.60
N GLU A 120 -3.39 5.03 -2.39
CA GLU A 120 -4.64 4.35 -2.04
C GLU A 120 -4.93 4.38 -0.53
N VAL A 121 -3.97 4.78 0.32
CA VAL A 121 -4.24 4.89 1.76
C VAL A 121 -5.30 5.96 2.04
N GLY A 122 -5.27 7.11 1.36
CA GLY A 122 -6.32 8.14 1.52
C GLY A 122 -7.72 7.63 1.14
N LEU A 123 -7.79 6.81 0.10
CA LEU A 123 -9.01 6.12 -0.32
C LEU A 123 -9.51 5.15 0.75
N VAL A 124 -8.61 4.34 1.32
CA VAL A 124 -8.90 3.40 2.41
C VAL A 124 -9.34 4.13 3.69
N VAL A 125 -8.69 5.24 4.04
CA VAL A 125 -9.08 6.09 5.20
C VAL A 125 -10.49 6.62 5.02
N SER A 126 -10.83 7.11 3.83
CA SER A 126 -12.18 7.62 3.54
C SER A 126 -13.25 6.51 3.65
N ALA A 127 -12.92 5.29 3.21
CA ALA A 127 -13.81 4.14 3.38
C ALA A 127 -13.95 3.72 4.86
N TYR A 128 -12.85 3.75 5.61
CA TYR A 128 -12.85 3.51 7.06
C TYR A 128 -13.76 4.46 7.81
N GLU A 129 -13.77 5.75 7.48
CA GLU A 129 -14.66 6.73 8.12
C GLU A 129 -16.13 6.37 7.90
N ARG A 130 -16.53 6.11 6.65
CA ARG A 130 -17.91 5.71 6.33
C ARG A 130 -18.33 4.40 6.97
N LEU A 131 -17.41 3.43 7.07
CA LEU A 131 -17.68 2.16 7.75
C LEU A 131 -17.87 2.37 9.26
N THR A 132 -17.02 3.20 9.86
CA THR A 132 -17.09 3.53 11.30
C THR A 132 -18.37 4.29 11.64
N GLU A 133 -18.76 5.28 10.82
CA GLU A 133 -20.04 5.99 10.94
C GLU A 133 -21.24 5.05 10.85
N ALA A 134 -21.13 3.98 10.06
CA ALA A 134 -22.14 2.93 9.95
C ALA A 134 -22.05 1.85 11.07
N GLY A 135 -21.20 2.06 12.08
CA GLY A 135 -21.06 1.15 13.23
C GLY A 135 -20.22 -0.11 12.96
N VAL A 136 -19.48 -0.18 11.86
CA VAL A 136 -18.53 -1.27 11.59
C VAL A 136 -17.22 -1.00 12.31
N LYS A 137 -16.71 -1.99 13.06
CA LYS A 137 -15.37 -1.90 13.67
C LYS A 137 -14.32 -2.17 12.60
N ALA A 138 -13.87 -1.12 11.92
CA ALA A 138 -12.83 -1.22 10.91
C ALA A 138 -11.45 -0.85 11.47
N ARG A 139 -10.40 -1.37 10.82
CA ARG A 139 -9.00 -0.99 11.03
C ARG A 139 -8.37 -0.62 9.71
N VAL A 140 -7.56 0.43 9.71
CA VAL A 140 -6.71 0.83 8.57
C VAL A 140 -5.27 0.47 8.86
N VAL A 141 -4.63 -0.21 7.91
CA VAL A 141 -3.20 -0.50 7.92
C VAL A 141 -2.56 0.21 6.72
N SER A 142 -1.60 1.09 7.00
CA SER A 142 -0.67 1.59 5.98
C SER A 142 0.47 0.58 5.86
N MET A 143 0.76 0.11 4.64
CA MET A 143 1.77 -0.92 4.36
C MET A 143 2.80 -0.46 3.32
N PRO A 144 3.57 0.61 3.61
CA PRO A 144 4.52 1.19 2.66
C PRO A 144 5.66 0.26 2.26
N SER A 145 6.10 -0.67 3.13
CA SER A 145 7.18 -1.64 2.82
C SER A 145 6.89 -3.03 3.36
N TRP A 146 6.71 -3.99 2.44
CA TRP A 146 6.58 -5.40 2.77
C TRP A 146 7.88 -5.95 3.36
N TYR A 147 9.01 -5.49 2.83
CA TYR A 147 10.33 -5.91 3.27
C TYR A 147 10.54 -5.59 4.76
N LEU A 148 10.29 -4.33 5.17
CA LEU A 148 10.44 -3.92 6.56
C LEU A 148 9.44 -4.62 7.49
N PHE A 149 8.22 -4.87 7.01
CA PHE A 149 7.20 -5.58 7.79
C PHE A 149 7.62 -7.04 8.03
N GLU A 150 8.18 -7.69 7.02
CA GLU A 150 8.61 -9.09 7.13
C GLU A 150 9.80 -9.29 8.07
N LEU A 151 10.59 -8.24 8.32
CA LEU A 151 11.65 -8.26 9.32
C LEU A 151 11.15 -8.11 10.77
N GLN A 152 9.88 -7.76 10.98
CA GLN A 152 9.34 -7.66 12.34
C GLN A 152 9.09 -9.05 12.92
N ASP A 153 9.10 -9.14 14.25
CA ASP A 153 8.70 -10.36 14.95
C ASP A 153 7.20 -10.68 14.76
N GLN A 154 6.83 -11.92 15.06
CA GLN A 154 5.45 -12.38 14.87
C GLN A 154 4.46 -11.62 15.76
N ALA A 155 4.86 -11.25 16.99
CA ALA A 155 3.99 -10.53 17.90
C ALA A 155 3.60 -9.14 17.34
N TYR A 156 4.55 -8.44 16.71
CA TYR A 156 4.27 -7.20 16.00
C TYR A 156 3.39 -7.43 14.78
N LYS A 157 3.69 -8.44 13.94
CA LYS A 157 2.87 -8.77 12.77
C LYS A 157 1.41 -9.07 13.17
N ASP A 158 1.22 -9.82 14.25
CA ASP A 158 -0.09 -10.15 14.81
C ASP A 158 -0.79 -8.92 15.40
N SER A 159 -0.05 -7.95 15.95
CA SER A 159 -0.64 -6.71 16.43
C SER A 159 -1.21 -5.83 15.31
N VAL A 160 -0.66 -5.92 14.10
CA VAL A 160 -1.11 -5.17 12.91
C VAL A 160 -2.19 -5.95 12.16
N LEU A 161 -1.92 -7.21 11.83
CA LEU A 161 -2.79 -8.12 11.08
C LEU A 161 -3.37 -9.18 12.02
N THR A 162 -4.29 -8.74 12.89
CA THR A 162 -4.86 -9.52 13.99
C THR A 162 -5.26 -10.95 13.57
N PRO A 163 -4.69 -11.98 14.20
CA PRO A 163 -5.10 -13.36 13.99
C PRO A 163 -6.61 -13.53 14.26
N GLY A 164 -7.28 -14.34 13.45
CA GLY A 164 -8.73 -14.56 13.54
C GLY A 164 -9.59 -13.50 12.85
N VAL A 165 -9.05 -12.34 12.49
CA VAL A 165 -9.74 -11.36 11.63
C VAL A 165 -9.46 -11.70 10.17
N GLU A 166 -10.32 -12.55 9.59
CA GLU A 166 -10.17 -13.06 8.22
C GLU A 166 -10.70 -12.11 7.15
N ALA A 167 -11.60 -11.19 7.51
CA ALA A 167 -12.05 -10.13 6.60
C ALA A 167 -10.93 -9.10 6.46
N ARG A 168 -10.19 -9.21 5.36
CA ARG A 168 -9.09 -8.31 5.00
C ARG A 168 -9.25 -7.85 3.57
N LEU A 169 -9.14 -6.55 3.35
CA LEU A 169 -9.27 -5.92 2.03
C LEU A 169 -8.00 -5.14 1.72
N ALA A 170 -7.24 -5.57 0.72
CA ALA A 170 -6.10 -4.79 0.23
C ALA A 170 -6.51 -3.91 -0.97
N VAL A 171 -6.01 -2.67 -1.00
CA VAL A 171 -6.30 -1.70 -2.07
C VAL A 171 -4.99 -1.10 -2.57
N GLU A 172 -4.66 -1.34 -3.83
CA GLU A 172 -3.45 -0.83 -4.47
C GLU A 172 -3.63 -0.72 -5.98
N MET A 173 -3.28 0.42 -6.58
CA MET A 173 -3.25 0.60 -8.03
C MET A 173 -2.02 -0.09 -8.67
N GLY A 174 -1.88 -1.38 -8.40
CA GLY A 174 -0.85 -2.29 -8.91
C GLY A 174 -1.41 -3.70 -9.08
N GLY A 175 -0.58 -4.64 -9.49
CA GLY A 175 -0.97 -6.03 -9.71
C GLY A 175 -1.31 -6.79 -8.41
N GLU A 176 -2.15 -7.82 -8.54
CA GLU A 176 -2.66 -8.61 -7.40
C GLU A 176 -1.63 -9.52 -6.71
N ILE A 177 -0.61 -9.98 -7.44
CA ILE A 177 0.26 -11.06 -6.99
C ILE A 177 0.97 -10.71 -5.68
N GLY A 178 0.82 -11.59 -4.68
CA GLY A 178 1.46 -11.53 -3.38
C GLY A 178 0.57 -10.95 -2.28
N TRP A 179 -0.53 -10.27 -2.61
CA TRP A 179 -1.46 -9.74 -1.61
C TRP A 179 -2.14 -10.84 -0.80
N ASP A 180 -2.31 -12.02 -1.40
CA ASP A 180 -2.79 -13.25 -0.76
C ASP A 180 -2.04 -13.58 0.55
N ARG A 181 -0.75 -13.23 0.65
CA ARG A 181 0.06 -13.37 1.86
C ARG A 181 -0.51 -12.64 3.07
N TYR A 182 -1.13 -11.47 2.86
CA TYR A 182 -1.60 -10.61 3.96
C TYR A 182 -3.11 -10.68 4.16
N ILE A 183 -3.86 -10.86 3.07
CA ILE A 183 -5.32 -10.92 3.13
C ILE A 183 -5.84 -12.34 3.44
N GLY A 184 -5.05 -13.38 3.19
CA GLY A 184 -5.45 -14.77 3.39
C GLY A 184 -6.55 -15.23 2.42
N ALA A 185 -6.98 -16.48 2.58
CA ALA A 185 -7.90 -17.14 1.63
C ALA A 185 -9.31 -16.55 1.56
N LYS A 186 -9.75 -15.83 2.61
CA LYS A 186 -11.09 -15.22 2.69
C LYS A 186 -11.09 -13.73 2.39
N GLY A 187 -9.91 -13.11 2.25
CA GLY A 187 -9.81 -11.70 1.96
C GLY A 187 -10.18 -11.36 0.52
N LYS A 188 -10.19 -10.06 0.23
CA LYS A 188 -10.39 -9.52 -1.13
C LYS A 188 -9.32 -8.49 -1.45
N ILE A 189 -9.19 -8.20 -2.73
CA ILE A 189 -8.28 -7.21 -3.26
C ILE A 189 -9.03 -6.28 -4.21
N ILE A 190 -8.69 -5.00 -4.17
CA ILE A 190 -9.03 -4.01 -5.21
C ILE A 190 -7.70 -3.60 -5.82
N THR A 191 -7.35 -4.27 -6.91
CA THR A 191 -6.08 -4.17 -7.62
C THR A 191 -6.30 -4.18 -9.12
N MET A 192 -5.27 -3.82 -9.87
CA MET A 192 -5.29 -3.93 -11.33
C MET A 192 -5.10 -5.39 -11.76
N SER A 193 -5.92 -5.85 -12.70
CA SER A 193 -5.83 -7.18 -13.35
C SER A 193 -5.60 -7.11 -14.86
N THR A 194 -5.56 -5.89 -15.42
CA THR A 194 -5.34 -5.62 -16.84
C THR A 194 -4.40 -4.42 -16.99
N PHE A 195 -3.90 -4.16 -18.20
CA PHE A 195 -3.24 -2.90 -18.49
C PHE A 195 -4.22 -1.73 -18.36
N GLY A 196 -3.69 -0.54 -18.10
CA GLY A 196 -4.51 0.66 -18.00
C GLY A 196 -4.97 1.20 -19.36
N ALA A 197 -5.26 2.50 -19.42
CA ALA A 197 -5.74 3.17 -20.62
C ALA A 197 -5.31 4.64 -20.63
N SER A 198 -5.28 5.27 -21.81
CA SER A 198 -5.06 6.72 -21.91
C SER A 198 -6.37 7.45 -21.60
N ALA A 199 -6.44 8.05 -20.41
CA ALA A 199 -7.53 8.93 -19.98
C ALA A 199 -7.08 9.71 -18.72
N PRO A 200 -7.80 10.78 -18.32
CA PRO A 200 -7.55 11.44 -17.04
C PRO A 200 -7.62 10.47 -15.85
N ALA A 201 -6.72 10.62 -14.87
CA ALA A 201 -6.56 9.71 -13.75
C ALA A 201 -7.87 9.39 -13.01
N ALA A 202 -8.71 10.39 -12.74
CA ALA A 202 -10.00 10.20 -12.07
C ALA A 202 -10.95 9.26 -12.85
N LYS A 203 -10.97 9.35 -14.19
CA LYS A 203 -11.77 8.45 -15.03
C LYS A 203 -11.22 7.02 -15.01
N LEU A 204 -9.90 6.87 -14.94
CA LEU A 204 -9.28 5.55 -14.81
C LEU A 204 -9.60 4.93 -13.44
N GLN A 205 -9.48 5.71 -12.37
CA GLN A 205 -9.81 5.27 -11.01
C GLN A 205 -11.26 4.80 -10.91
N ASP A 206 -12.21 5.58 -11.43
CA ASP A 206 -13.62 5.20 -11.48
C ASP A 206 -13.84 3.90 -12.28
N LYS A 207 -13.31 3.84 -13.50
CA LYS A 207 -13.42 2.67 -14.38
C LYS A 207 -12.87 1.39 -13.76
N PHE A 208 -11.74 1.48 -13.06
CA PHE A 208 -11.06 0.33 -12.46
C PHE A 208 -11.47 0.08 -10.99
N GLY A 209 -12.46 0.82 -10.48
CA GLY A 209 -13.07 0.56 -9.17
C GLY A 209 -12.28 1.09 -7.97
N PHE A 210 -11.37 2.05 -8.16
CA PHE A 210 -10.66 2.75 -7.08
C PHE A 210 -11.50 3.92 -6.55
N THR A 211 -12.69 3.61 -6.04
CA THR A 211 -13.64 4.57 -5.48
C THR A 211 -14.00 4.22 -4.04
N VAL A 212 -14.31 5.23 -3.23
CA VAL A 212 -14.67 5.02 -1.81
C VAL A 212 -15.87 4.09 -1.71
N ASP A 213 -16.85 4.28 -2.59
CA ASP A 213 -18.07 3.48 -2.63
C ASP A 213 -17.76 2.00 -2.90
N ASN A 214 -16.85 1.70 -3.84
CA ASN A 214 -16.47 0.32 -4.12
C ASN A 214 -15.71 -0.31 -2.94
N VAL A 215 -14.79 0.42 -2.30
CA VAL A 215 -14.08 -0.08 -1.11
C VAL A 215 -15.07 -0.40 0.03
N VAL A 216 -16.01 0.51 0.31
CA VAL A 216 -17.05 0.30 1.33
C VAL A 216 -17.94 -0.90 0.99
N LYS A 217 -18.36 -1.02 -0.28
CA LYS A 217 -19.18 -2.15 -0.75
C LYS A 217 -18.46 -3.48 -0.54
N VAL A 218 -17.23 -3.62 -1.05
CA VAL A 218 -16.45 -4.87 -0.93
C VAL A 218 -16.15 -5.19 0.54
N ALA A 219 -15.87 -4.17 1.36
CA ALA A 219 -15.68 -4.32 2.80
C ALA A 219 -16.93 -4.90 3.49
N ARG A 220 -18.12 -4.38 3.17
CA ARG A 220 -19.39 -4.87 3.72
C ARG A 220 -19.73 -6.29 3.29
N GLU A 221 -19.46 -6.62 2.03
CA GLU A 221 -19.62 -7.98 1.51
C GLU A 221 -18.72 -8.97 2.26
N LEU A 222 -17.46 -8.60 2.53
CA LEU A 222 -16.50 -9.42 3.27
C LEU A 222 -16.95 -9.78 4.70
N ILE A 223 -17.65 -8.88 5.37
CA ILE A 223 -18.15 -9.09 6.74
C ILE A 223 -19.60 -9.58 6.79
N GLY A 224 -20.22 -9.87 5.64
CA GLY A 224 -21.60 -10.35 5.55
C GLY A 224 -22.67 -9.32 5.94
N LYS A 225 -22.38 -8.02 5.85
CA LYS A 225 -23.30 -6.91 6.18
C LYS A 225 -23.74 -6.15 4.92
N ALA A 226 -24.41 -6.87 4.00
CA ALA A 226 -24.95 -6.30 2.76
C ALA A 226 -25.97 -5.17 3.01
#